data_AF-A0A3P7GDE5-F1
#
_entry.id   AF-A0A3P7GDE5-F1
#
_cell.length_a   1.000
_cell.length_b   1.000
_cell.length_c   1.000
_cell.angle_alpha   90.00
_cell.angle_beta   90.00
_cell.angle_gamma   90.00
#
_symmetry.space_group_name_H-M   'P 1'
#
loop_
_entity.id
_entity.type
_entity.pdbx_description
1 polymer ?
#
loop_
_entity_poly.entity_id
_entity_poly.type
_entity_poly.pdbx_seq_one_letter_code
_entity_poly.pdbx_strand_id
1 'polypeptide(L)'
;VYFKYINCASENTERDILTAVLNGYSKCSKRLPVKKLVMEFHKLFAKMNKHIIVVLDEVDCIGLKDRDFVCSMFQWPLIYENVSLIGIANTLDTMELLKQKLKSVPELIIFAPYNEVQLQLILSKKLKTKNDGNAIELCARKVAAITGDARKAVQVARRSLSIDLANGNTCRNVFGTLSSVYGSPLLQVKIPLQQKILLAAMLRLAGNNSSATVEKGSLLSAYKKLCKLLLLPSLEMDEIHEALSLLESQSILKLKPSSCQLLVDKTVAGKMIADSSLLSQINTICLDENSID
;
A
#
# COMPACT_ATOMS: atom_id res chain seq x y z
N VAL A 1 32.36 -16.90 14.45
CA VAL A 1 31.59 -16.06 13.52
C VAL A 1 30.91 -14.96 14.33
N TYR A 2 30.99 -13.71 13.90
CA TYR A 2 30.22 -12.60 14.45
C TYR A 2 29.08 -12.29 13.48
N PHE A 3 27.87 -12.12 14.00
CA PHE A 3 26.68 -11.87 13.21
C PHE A 3 26.07 -10.52 13.63
N LYS A 4 25.82 -9.65 12.65
CA LYS A 4 25.17 -8.36 12.88
C LYS A 4 24.01 -8.19 11.92
N TYR A 5 22.83 -7.99 12.49
CA TYR A 5 21.62 -7.61 11.76
C TYR A 5 21.37 -6.11 11.89
N ILE A 6 21.07 -5.46 10.77
CA ILE A 6 20.79 -4.02 10.67
C ILE A 6 19.54 -3.85 9.82
N ASN A 7 18.54 -3.17 10.37
CA ASN A 7 17.36 -2.76 9.62
C ASN A 7 17.56 -1.33 9.10
N CYS A 8 17.66 -1.20 7.77
CA CYS A 8 17.92 0.07 7.09
C CYS A 8 16.71 1.03 7.09
N ALA A 9 15.50 0.57 7.45
CA ALA A 9 14.37 1.46 7.66
C ALA A 9 14.47 2.26 8.96
N SER A 10 15.17 1.73 9.97
CA SER A 10 15.42 2.45 11.23
C SER A 10 16.69 3.30 11.16
N GLU A 11 17.76 2.75 10.58
CA GLU A 11 19.06 3.42 10.43
C GLU A 11 19.24 3.79 8.95
N ASN A 12 18.71 4.95 8.56
CA ASN A 12 18.61 5.36 7.15
C ASN A 12 19.81 6.14 6.62
N THR A 13 20.76 6.52 7.49
CA THR A 13 21.98 7.25 7.08
C THR A 13 23.23 6.37 7.14
N GLU A 14 24.21 6.67 6.29
CA GLU A 14 25.56 6.05 6.34
C GLU A 14 26.15 6.05 7.75
N ARG A 15 26.00 7.16 8.49
CA ARG A 15 26.54 7.31 9.84
C ARG A 15 25.92 6.34 10.81
N ASP A 16 24.62 6.20 10.74
CA ASP A 16 23.84 5.38 11.64
C ASP A 16 24.16 3.90 11.42
N ILE A 17 24.26 3.49 10.16
CA ILE A 17 24.65 2.12 9.80
C ILE A 17 26.08 1.81 10.28
N LEU A 18 27.05 2.69 10.01
CA LEU A 18 28.43 2.51 10.49
C LEU A 18 28.50 2.46 12.02
N THR A 19 27.79 3.37 12.68
CA THR A 19 27.71 3.41 14.15
C THR A 19 27.05 2.15 14.70
N ALA A 20 26.02 1.62 14.03
CA ALA A 20 25.35 0.39 14.41
C ALA A 20 26.28 -0.83 14.29
N VAL A 21 27.10 -0.92 13.23
CA VAL A 21 28.11 -1.99 13.10
C VAL A 21 29.17 -1.85 14.20
N LEU A 22 29.69 -0.64 14.40
CA LEU A 22 30.76 -0.35 15.36
C LEU A 22 30.32 -0.56 16.81
N ASN A 23 29.11 -0.15 17.17
CA ASN A 23 28.56 -0.32 18.53
C ASN A 23 28.46 -1.77 18.97
N GLY A 24 28.43 -2.71 18.02
CA GLY A 24 28.49 -4.13 18.35
C GLY A 24 29.88 -4.64 18.77
N TYR A 25 30.94 -3.85 18.52
CA TYR A 25 32.33 -4.20 18.82
C TYR A 25 33.00 -3.27 19.84
N SER A 26 32.72 -1.97 19.76
CA SER A 26 33.26 -0.95 20.68
C SER A 26 32.18 0.11 20.90
N LYS A 27 31.96 0.54 22.16
CA LYS A 27 31.07 1.66 22.48
C LYS A 27 31.61 2.95 21.83
N CYS A 28 31.18 3.25 20.61
CA CYS A 28 31.53 4.48 19.93
C CYS A 28 30.39 5.49 20.09
N SER A 29 30.71 6.65 20.66
CA SER A 29 29.75 7.74 20.82
C SER A 29 29.29 8.23 19.45
N LYS A 30 27.97 8.47 19.29
CA LYS A 30 27.30 8.99 18.07
C LYS A 30 27.83 10.33 17.52
N ARG A 31 28.89 10.89 18.09
CA ARG A 31 29.47 12.22 17.77
C ARG A 31 30.71 12.16 16.87
N LEU A 32 31.20 10.99 16.47
CA LEU A 32 32.41 10.93 15.64
C LEU A 32 32.12 11.32 14.17
N PRO A 33 33.04 12.06 13.52
CA PRO A 33 32.93 12.36 12.10
C PRO A 33 33.03 11.08 11.26
N VAL A 34 32.30 11.03 10.14
CA VAL A 34 32.18 9.83 9.26
C VAL A 34 33.54 9.27 8.87
N LYS A 35 34.50 10.15 8.53
CA LYS A 35 35.86 9.74 8.17
C LYS A 35 36.56 8.95 9.29
N LYS A 36 36.36 9.32 10.56
CA LYS A 36 36.92 8.56 11.69
C LYS A 36 36.19 7.24 11.90
N LEU A 37 34.86 7.22 11.74
CA LEU A 37 34.07 5.99 11.83
C LEU A 37 34.51 4.98 10.77
N VAL A 38 34.70 5.41 9.53
CA VAL A 38 35.18 4.56 8.43
C VAL A 38 36.60 4.05 8.71
N MET A 39 37.50 4.88 9.23
CA MET A 39 38.85 4.41 9.63
C MET A 39 38.81 3.41 10.79
N GLU A 40 37.98 3.63 11.81
CA GLU A 40 37.78 2.67 12.91
C GLU A 40 37.20 1.36 12.40
N PHE A 41 36.25 1.45 11.47
CA PHE A 41 35.65 0.31 10.80
C PHE A 41 36.71 -0.51 10.07
N HIS A 42 37.53 0.10 9.20
CA HIS A 42 38.60 -0.60 8.50
C HIS A 42 39.64 -1.21 9.46
N LYS A 43 39.99 -0.52 10.54
CA LYS A 43 40.92 -1.03 11.57
C LYS A 43 40.36 -2.25 12.30
N LEU A 44 39.08 -2.22 12.66
CA LEU A 44 38.42 -3.35 13.32
C LEU A 44 38.35 -4.53 12.36
N PHE A 45 37.92 -4.33 11.12
CA PHE A 45 37.77 -5.38 10.13
C PHE A 45 39.12 -6.06 9.78
N ALA A 46 40.20 -5.27 9.67
CA ALA A 46 41.54 -5.80 9.44
C ALA A 46 42.13 -6.58 10.64
N LYS A 47 41.76 -6.23 11.87
CA LYS A 47 42.28 -6.88 13.09
C LYS A 47 41.51 -8.16 13.47
N MET A 48 40.35 -8.38 12.90
CA MET A 48 39.45 -9.45 13.32
C MET A 48 39.84 -10.80 12.70
N ASN A 49 40.33 -11.73 13.51
CA ASN A 49 40.56 -13.13 13.09
C ASN A 49 39.25 -13.97 13.03
N LYS A 50 38.07 -13.35 13.16
CA LYS A 50 36.77 -14.04 13.14
C LYS A 50 36.00 -13.62 11.89
N HIS A 51 35.35 -14.58 11.23
CA HIS A 51 34.44 -14.29 10.13
C HIS A 51 33.23 -13.45 10.60
N ILE A 52 32.89 -12.40 9.85
CA ILE A 52 31.87 -11.39 10.12
C ILE A 52 30.76 -11.55 9.08
N ILE A 53 29.53 -11.75 9.54
CA ILE A 53 28.34 -11.76 8.70
C ILE A 53 27.51 -10.52 9.01
N VAL A 54 27.32 -9.65 8.03
CA VAL A 54 26.48 -8.45 8.13
C VAL A 54 25.23 -8.68 7.29
N VAL A 55 24.05 -8.58 7.91
CA VAL A 55 22.75 -8.65 7.24
C VAL A 55 22.16 -7.24 7.24
N LEU A 56 21.94 -6.70 6.05
CA LEU A 56 21.24 -5.45 5.81
C LEU A 56 19.82 -5.78 5.35
N ASP A 57 18.82 -5.43 6.16
CA ASP A 57 17.41 -5.61 5.85
C ASP A 57 16.80 -4.30 5.33
N GLU A 58 15.83 -4.39 4.42
CA GLU A 58 15.16 -3.26 3.77
C GLU A 58 16.12 -2.23 3.12
N VAL A 59 17.10 -2.71 2.34
CA VAL A 59 18.13 -1.84 1.72
C VAL A 59 17.58 -0.80 0.75
N ASP A 60 16.37 -1.01 0.23
CA ASP A 60 15.66 -0.07 -0.63
C ASP A 60 15.08 1.14 0.10
N CYS A 61 15.04 1.12 1.44
CA CYS A 61 14.67 2.27 2.27
C CYS A 61 15.79 3.32 2.39
N ILE A 62 17.03 3.00 1.98
CA ILE A 62 18.16 3.93 2.09
C ILE A 62 17.98 5.09 1.10
N GLY A 63 18.18 6.32 1.60
CA GLY A 63 18.00 7.53 0.81
C GLY A 63 18.89 7.58 -0.44
N LEU A 64 18.41 8.26 -1.49
CA LEU A 64 19.12 8.43 -2.76
C LEU A 64 20.57 8.92 -2.62
N LYS A 65 20.86 9.74 -1.59
CA LYS A 65 22.18 10.32 -1.33
C LYS A 65 23.21 9.31 -0.84
N ASP A 66 22.78 8.26 -0.14
CA ASP A 66 23.65 7.29 0.50
C ASP A 66 23.75 5.99 -0.33
N ARG A 67 23.25 5.99 -1.57
CA ARG A 67 23.34 4.83 -2.48
C ARG A 67 24.79 4.48 -2.82
N ASP A 68 25.67 5.48 -2.91
CA ASP A 68 27.10 5.25 -3.13
C ASP A 68 27.75 4.54 -1.94
N PHE A 69 27.28 4.83 -0.73
CA PHE A 69 27.72 4.13 0.46
C PHE A 69 27.28 2.67 0.43
N VAL A 70 26.02 2.38 0.08
CA VAL A 70 25.53 1.00 -0.09
C VAL A 70 26.37 0.24 -1.13
N CYS A 71 26.66 0.85 -2.29
CA CYS A 71 27.57 0.28 -3.28
C CYS A 71 28.95 -0.02 -2.65
N SER A 72 29.49 0.90 -1.86
CA SER A 72 30.78 0.71 -1.18
C SER A 72 30.74 -0.46 -0.18
N MET A 73 29.61 -0.69 0.49
CA MET A 73 29.43 -1.82 1.41
C MET A 73 29.48 -3.17 0.69
N PHE A 74 28.84 -3.28 -0.48
CA PHE A 74 28.88 -4.49 -1.29
C PHE A 74 30.29 -4.83 -1.83
N GLN A 75 31.23 -3.88 -1.77
CA GLN A 75 32.63 -4.13 -2.10
C GLN A 75 33.46 -4.63 -0.90
N TRP A 76 32.97 -4.56 0.34
CA TRP A 76 33.74 -4.99 1.52
C TRP A 76 34.18 -6.46 1.47
N PRO A 77 33.35 -7.42 1.01
CA PRO A 77 33.80 -8.81 0.86
C PRO A 77 34.97 -8.99 -0.13
N LEU A 78 35.18 -8.05 -1.07
CA LEU A 78 36.33 -8.07 -1.98
C LEU A 78 37.61 -7.56 -1.31
N ILE A 79 37.46 -6.68 -0.31
CA ILE A 79 38.57 -6.07 0.42
C ILE A 79 38.96 -6.96 1.61
N TYR A 80 37.99 -7.66 2.19
CA TYR A 80 38.12 -8.41 3.43
C TYR A 80 37.59 -9.84 3.26
N GLU A 81 38.49 -10.82 3.21
CA GLU A 81 38.14 -12.25 3.06
C GLU A 81 37.32 -12.81 4.23
N ASN A 82 37.34 -12.15 5.39
CA ASN A 82 36.60 -12.53 6.59
C ASN A 82 35.19 -11.90 6.66
N VAL A 83 34.69 -11.24 5.60
CA VAL A 83 33.40 -10.55 5.61
C VAL A 83 32.44 -11.14 4.59
N SER A 84 31.24 -11.48 5.05
CA SER A 84 30.09 -11.76 4.20
C SER A 84 28.99 -10.74 4.43
N LEU A 85 28.46 -10.18 3.34
CA LEU A 85 27.35 -9.22 3.35
C LEU A 85 26.12 -9.86 2.72
N ILE A 86 24.97 -9.76 3.38
CA ILE A 86 23.67 -10.18 2.86
C ILE A 86 22.76 -8.96 2.83
N GLY A 87 22.27 -8.58 1.65
CA GLY A 87 21.30 -7.50 1.48
C GLY A 87 19.93 -8.03 1.13
N ILE A 88 18.91 -7.62 1.89
CA ILE A 88 17.50 -7.97 1.67
C ILE A 88 16.78 -6.70 1.16
N ALA A 89 16.18 -6.79 -0.02
CA ALA A 89 15.43 -5.71 -0.65
C ALA A 89 14.05 -6.23 -1.07
N ASN A 90 13.02 -5.38 -1.04
CA ASN A 90 11.71 -5.74 -1.59
C ASN A 90 11.65 -5.57 -3.12
N THR A 91 12.51 -4.72 -3.68
CA THR A 91 12.52 -4.37 -5.10
C THR A 91 13.79 -4.86 -5.80
N LEU A 92 13.64 -5.40 -7.01
CA LEU A 92 14.78 -5.81 -7.85
C LEU A 92 15.56 -4.62 -8.42
N ASP A 93 14.93 -3.45 -8.51
CA ASP A 93 15.52 -2.21 -9.04
C ASP A 93 16.79 -1.78 -8.29
N THR A 94 16.85 -2.08 -6.99
CA THR A 94 18.03 -1.80 -6.16
C THR A 94 19.26 -2.54 -6.69
N MET A 95 19.07 -3.75 -7.23
CA MET A 95 20.16 -4.56 -7.76
C MET A 95 20.62 -4.09 -9.14
N GLU A 96 19.75 -3.52 -9.97
CA GLU A 96 20.16 -2.94 -11.26
C GLU A 96 21.10 -1.75 -11.06
N LEU A 97 20.80 -0.90 -10.08
CA LEU A 97 21.65 0.22 -9.69
C LEU A 97 23.02 -0.24 -9.16
N LEU A 98 23.02 -1.32 -8.36
CA LEU A 98 24.26 -1.93 -7.88
C LEU A 98 25.08 -2.54 -9.02
N LYS A 99 24.44 -3.24 -9.97
CA LYS A 99 25.11 -3.81 -11.15
C LYS A 99 25.79 -2.75 -12.02
N GLN A 100 25.21 -1.54 -12.13
CA GLN A 100 25.82 -0.46 -12.90
C GLN A 100 27.08 0.11 -12.25
N LYS A 101 27.18 0.09 -10.91
CA LYS A 101 28.27 0.72 -10.15
C LYS A 101 29.33 -0.25 -9.63
N LEU A 102 28.99 -1.53 -9.47
CA LEU A 102 29.88 -2.54 -8.92
C LEU A 102 30.64 -3.30 -10.01
N LYS A 103 31.95 -3.49 -9.80
CA LYS A 103 32.79 -4.32 -10.68
C LYS A 103 32.47 -5.81 -10.56
N SER A 104 32.02 -6.26 -9.39
CA SER A 104 31.58 -7.64 -9.14
C SER A 104 30.11 -7.66 -8.79
N VAL A 105 29.34 -8.47 -9.51
CA VAL A 105 27.90 -8.64 -9.26
C VAL A 105 27.72 -9.60 -8.08
N PRO A 106 27.00 -9.22 -7.01
CA PRO A 106 26.71 -10.14 -5.91
C PRO A 106 25.80 -11.29 -6.37
N GLU A 107 25.86 -12.42 -5.69
CA GLU A 107 24.93 -13.54 -5.94
C GLU A 107 23.50 -13.12 -5.58
N LEU A 108 22.59 -13.22 -6.54
CA LEU A 108 21.21 -12.80 -6.39
C LEU A 108 20.31 -14.02 -6.15
N ILE A 109 19.70 -14.07 -4.98
CA ILE A 109 18.69 -15.06 -4.64
C ILE A 109 17.32 -14.39 -4.68
N ILE A 110 16.48 -14.77 -5.64
CA ILE A 110 15.13 -14.23 -5.80
C ILE A 110 14.14 -15.12 -5.05
N PHE A 111 13.46 -14.55 -4.06
CA PHE A 111 12.35 -15.21 -3.36
C PHE A 111 11.04 -14.91 -4.10
N ALA A 112 10.59 -15.87 -4.92
CA ALA A 112 9.31 -15.78 -5.61
C ALA A 112 8.14 -15.79 -4.60
N PRO A 113 6.99 -15.14 -4.92
CA PRO A 113 5.79 -15.22 -4.12
C PRO A 113 5.35 -16.67 -3.90
N TYR A 114 4.72 -16.95 -2.76
CA TYR A 114 4.33 -18.32 -2.42
C TYR A 114 3.20 -18.82 -3.32
N ASN A 115 3.35 -20.06 -3.78
CA ASN A 115 2.29 -20.78 -4.50
C ASN A 115 1.14 -21.17 -3.58
N GLU A 116 -0.03 -21.47 -4.16
CA GLU A 116 -1.22 -21.89 -3.42
C GLU A 116 -0.93 -23.08 -2.47
N VAL A 117 -0.21 -24.10 -2.95
CA VAL A 117 0.15 -25.30 -2.17
C VAL A 117 1.07 -24.95 -1.00
N GLN A 118 2.02 -24.04 -1.23
CA GLN A 118 2.96 -23.59 -0.19
C GLN A 118 2.23 -22.78 0.89
N LEU A 119 1.33 -21.88 0.49
CA LEU A 119 0.50 -21.13 1.43
C LEU A 119 -0.42 -22.04 2.23
N GLN A 120 -1.03 -23.05 1.61
CA GLN A 120 -1.86 -24.04 2.31
C GLN A 120 -1.05 -24.79 3.38
N LEU A 121 0.18 -25.19 3.06
CA LEU A 121 1.10 -25.84 4.01
C LEU A 121 1.51 -24.91 5.15
N ILE A 122 1.80 -23.64 4.85
CA ILE A 122 2.15 -22.63 5.86
C ILE A 122 0.97 -22.37 6.79
N LEU A 123 -0.23 -22.18 6.24
CA LEU A 123 -1.45 -21.90 7.00
C LEU A 123 -1.84 -23.09 7.88
N SER A 124 -1.85 -24.31 7.34
CA SER A 124 -2.14 -25.51 8.13
C SER A 124 -1.16 -25.70 9.30
N LYS A 125 0.15 -25.46 9.08
CA LYS A 125 1.17 -25.49 10.15
C LYS A 125 0.97 -24.37 11.19
N LYS A 126 0.64 -23.14 10.75
CA LYS A 126 0.49 -21.98 11.65
C LYS A 126 -0.80 -22.01 12.46
N LEU A 127 -1.89 -22.53 11.91
CA LEU A 127 -3.22 -22.54 12.54
C LEU A 127 -3.46 -23.77 13.43
N LYS A 128 -2.66 -24.85 13.30
CA LYS A 128 -2.78 -26.10 14.06
C LYS A 128 -4.18 -26.77 13.99
N THR A 129 -5.09 -26.27 13.15
CA THR A 129 -6.44 -26.79 12.96
C THR A 129 -6.47 -27.72 11.75
N LYS A 130 -6.94 -28.96 11.96
CA LYS A 130 -7.10 -29.97 10.89
C LYS A 130 -8.45 -29.86 10.15
N ASN A 131 -9.46 -29.24 10.77
CA ASN A 131 -10.84 -29.44 10.32
C ASN A 131 -11.30 -28.51 9.18
N ASP A 132 -10.55 -27.45 8.87
CA ASP A 132 -11.01 -26.43 7.92
C ASP A 132 -10.21 -26.45 6.60
N GLY A 133 -9.90 -27.64 6.09
CA GLY A 133 -9.08 -27.83 4.90
C GLY A 133 -9.56 -27.00 3.70
N ASN A 134 -10.87 -27.00 3.44
CA ASN A 134 -11.48 -26.27 2.33
C ASN A 134 -11.37 -24.74 2.50
N ALA A 135 -11.51 -24.23 3.72
CA ALA A 135 -11.45 -22.80 4.00
C ALA A 135 -10.00 -22.28 3.89
N ILE A 136 -9.03 -23.07 4.37
CA ILE A 136 -7.60 -22.77 4.22
C ILE A 136 -7.19 -22.79 2.76
N GLU A 137 -7.65 -23.78 1.97
CA GLU A 137 -7.38 -23.87 0.54
C GLU A 137 -7.93 -22.65 -0.21
N LEU A 138 -9.18 -22.25 0.07
CA LEU A 138 -9.79 -21.06 -0.52
C LEU A 138 -8.99 -19.80 -0.19
N CYS A 139 -8.57 -19.64 1.07
CA CYS A 139 -7.72 -18.54 1.50
C CYS A 139 -6.37 -18.54 0.78
N ALA A 140 -5.70 -19.71 0.72
CA ALA A 140 -4.40 -19.87 0.09
C ALA A 140 -4.46 -19.53 -1.41
N ARG A 141 -5.43 -20.09 -2.13
CA ARG A 141 -5.64 -19.84 -3.57
C ARG A 141 -5.89 -18.36 -3.85
N LYS A 142 -6.75 -17.71 -3.06
CA LYS A 142 -7.07 -16.29 -3.27
C LYS A 142 -5.89 -15.38 -2.97
N VAL A 143 -5.13 -15.65 -1.91
CA VAL A 143 -3.97 -14.81 -1.55
C VAL A 143 -2.82 -15.04 -2.53
N ALA A 144 -2.57 -16.28 -2.96
CA ALA A 144 -1.59 -16.61 -4.00
C ALA A 144 -1.89 -15.86 -5.30
N ALA A 145 -3.18 -15.79 -5.71
CA ALA A 145 -3.59 -15.10 -6.93
C ALA A 145 -3.43 -13.57 -6.88
N ILE A 146 -3.40 -12.94 -5.70
CA ILE A 146 -3.35 -11.47 -5.56
C ILE A 146 -1.96 -10.96 -5.18
N THR A 147 -1.33 -11.56 -4.18
CA THR A 147 -0.04 -11.08 -3.63
C THR A 147 1.00 -12.18 -3.44
N GLY A 148 0.57 -13.40 -3.11
CA GLY A 148 1.47 -14.48 -2.69
C GLY A 148 2.21 -14.21 -1.36
N ASP A 149 1.75 -13.24 -0.56
CA ASP A 149 2.36 -12.90 0.73
C ASP A 149 1.81 -13.76 1.87
N ALA A 150 2.70 -14.49 2.54
CA ALA A 150 2.37 -15.31 3.70
C ALA A 150 1.86 -14.50 4.90
N ARG A 151 2.32 -13.26 5.09
CA ARG A 151 1.86 -12.38 6.19
C ARG A 151 0.38 -12.05 6.01
N LYS A 152 -0.01 -11.63 4.81
CA LYS A 152 -1.42 -11.37 4.45
C LYS A 152 -2.27 -12.62 4.57
N ALA A 153 -1.77 -13.77 4.10
CA ALA A 153 -2.48 -15.05 4.22
C ALA A 153 -2.82 -15.39 5.68
N VAL A 154 -1.84 -15.29 6.58
CA VAL A 154 -2.04 -15.57 8.01
C VAL A 154 -2.99 -14.57 8.65
N GLN A 155 -2.90 -13.28 8.29
CA GLN A 155 -3.79 -12.25 8.83
C GLN A 155 -5.26 -12.50 8.44
N VAL A 156 -5.52 -12.80 7.17
CA VAL A 156 -6.87 -13.13 6.68
C VAL A 156 -7.40 -14.37 7.38
N ALA A 157 -6.59 -15.43 7.48
CA ALA A 157 -7.01 -16.67 8.11
C ALA A 157 -7.34 -16.47 9.60
N ARG A 158 -6.51 -15.73 10.34
CA ARG A 158 -6.77 -15.39 11.75
C ARG A 158 -8.06 -14.59 11.90
N ARG A 159 -8.27 -13.57 11.06
CA ARG A 159 -9.49 -12.74 11.11
C ARG A 159 -10.74 -13.56 10.82
N SER A 160 -10.65 -14.50 9.88
CA SER A 160 -11.76 -15.40 9.53
C SER A 160 -12.11 -16.35 10.67
N LEU A 161 -11.10 -16.92 11.36
CA LEU A 161 -11.30 -17.76 12.54
C LEU A 161 -11.94 -17.01 13.70
N SER A 162 -11.55 -15.75 13.93
CA SER A 162 -12.20 -14.92 14.96
C SER A 162 -13.67 -14.61 14.65
N ILE A 163 -14.08 -14.58 13.38
CA ILE A 163 -15.50 -14.44 12.98
C ILE A 163 -16.23 -15.79 13.08
N ASP A 164 -15.55 -16.89 12.81
CA ASP A 164 -16.16 -18.22 12.80
C ASP A 164 -16.66 -18.66 14.17
N LEU A 165 -15.98 -18.23 15.24
CA LEU A 165 -16.43 -18.37 16.63
C LEU A 165 -17.84 -17.80 16.87
N ALA A 166 -18.31 -16.87 16.03
CA ALA A 166 -19.64 -16.28 16.15
C ALA A 166 -20.71 -16.97 15.27
N ASN A 167 -20.35 -17.54 14.10
CA ASN A 167 -21.32 -17.84 13.03
C ASN A 167 -21.25 -19.26 12.43
N GLY A 168 -20.30 -20.11 12.83
CA GLY A 168 -20.25 -21.54 12.48
C GLY A 168 -20.22 -21.89 10.99
N ASN A 169 -19.75 -20.99 10.12
CA ASN A 169 -19.79 -21.13 8.65
C ASN A 169 -18.46 -20.67 8.04
N THR A 170 -17.43 -21.51 8.17
CA THR A 170 -16.02 -21.16 7.96
C THR A 170 -15.73 -20.63 6.55
N CYS A 171 -16.26 -21.27 5.50
CA CYS A 171 -15.96 -20.88 4.11
C CYS A 171 -16.53 -19.50 3.73
N ARG A 172 -17.78 -19.20 4.14
CA ARG A 172 -18.41 -17.91 3.85
C ARG A 172 -17.75 -16.79 4.64
N ASN A 173 -17.30 -17.08 5.86
CA ASN A 173 -16.58 -16.14 6.71
C ASN A 173 -15.19 -15.80 6.13
N VAL A 174 -14.47 -16.80 5.61
CA VAL A 174 -13.21 -16.56 4.88
C VAL A 174 -13.44 -15.72 3.63
N PHE A 175 -14.47 -16.04 2.84
CA PHE A 175 -14.78 -15.25 1.64
C PHE A 175 -15.19 -13.81 1.97
N GLY A 176 -16.03 -13.61 3.00
CA GLY A 176 -16.44 -12.28 3.48
C GLY A 176 -15.26 -11.48 4.06
N THR A 177 -14.33 -12.15 4.73
CA THR A 177 -13.11 -11.50 5.22
C THR A 177 -12.19 -11.12 4.06
N LEU A 178 -11.99 -12.02 3.10
CA LEU A 178 -11.22 -11.74 1.88
C LEU A 178 -11.83 -10.59 1.09
N SER A 179 -13.15 -10.54 0.92
CA SER A 179 -13.82 -9.42 0.25
C SER A 179 -13.75 -8.14 1.07
N SER A 180 -13.68 -8.22 2.41
CA SER A 180 -13.49 -7.03 3.24
C SER A 180 -12.07 -6.46 3.13
N VAL A 181 -11.06 -7.33 3.02
CA VAL A 181 -9.64 -6.98 3.01
C VAL A 181 -9.16 -6.57 1.61
N TYR A 182 -9.62 -7.28 0.58
CA TYR A 182 -9.26 -7.02 -0.81
C TYR A 182 -10.34 -6.26 -1.59
N GLY A 183 -11.55 -6.13 -1.04
CA GLY A 183 -12.56 -5.26 -1.62
C GLY A 183 -12.10 -3.82 -1.53
N SER A 184 -12.39 -3.05 -2.57
CA SER A 184 -12.12 -1.61 -2.56
C SER A 184 -12.80 -1.00 -1.33
N PRO A 185 -12.07 -0.33 -0.42
CA PRO A 185 -12.67 0.29 0.77
C PRO A 185 -13.79 1.25 0.39
N LEU A 186 -13.62 1.87 -0.79
CA LEU A 186 -14.59 2.66 -1.53
C LEU A 186 -16.00 2.04 -1.65
N LEU A 187 -16.13 0.71 -1.80
CA LEU A 187 -17.44 0.05 -1.93
C LEU A 187 -18.13 -0.23 -0.60
N GLN A 188 -17.42 -0.10 0.54
CA GLN A 188 -17.98 -0.37 1.87
C GLN A 188 -18.47 0.89 2.58
N VAL A 189 -18.11 2.07 2.07
CA VAL A 189 -18.51 3.34 2.68
C VAL A 189 -20.00 3.59 2.44
N LYS A 190 -20.79 3.61 3.52
CA LYS A 190 -22.18 4.09 3.46
C LYS A 190 -22.17 5.61 3.38
N ILE A 191 -22.46 6.14 2.20
CA ILE A 191 -22.49 7.58 1.93
C ILE A 191 -23.88 8.14 2.29
N PRO A 192 -23.97 9.25 3.06
CA PRO A 192 -25.21 10.00 3.30
C PRO A 192 -25.96 10.36 2.01
N LEU A 193 -27.29 10.47 2.10
CA LEU A 193 -28.16 10.72 0.93
C LEU A 193 -27.74 11.95 0.12
N GLN A 194 -27.40 13.06 0.79
CA GLN A 194 -27.02 14.31 0.13
C GLN A 194 -25.73 14.16 -0.70
N GLN A 195 -24.76 13.41 -0.17
CA GLN A 195 -23.51 13.10 -0.87
C GLN A 195 -23.73 12.11 -2.02
N LYS A 196 -24.68 11.16 -1.91
CA LYS A 196 -25.09 10.31 -3.02
C LYS A 196 -25.68 11.11 -4.17
N ILE A 197 -26.57 12.07 -3.87
CA ILE A 197 -27.19 12.94 -4.88
C ILE A 197 -26.12 13.79 -5.57
N LEU A 198 -25.20 14.35 -4.80
CA LEU A 198 -24.10 15.15 -5.32
C LEU A 198 -23.17 14.33 -6.24
N LEU A 199 -22.82 13.11 -5.82
CA LEU A 199 -22.05 12.18 -6.64
C LEU A 199 -22.80 11.83 -7.93
N ALA A 200 -24.11 11.60 -7.86
CA ALA A 200 -24.92 11.32 -9.04
C ALA A 200 -25.01 12.53 -10.00
N ALA A 201 -25.10 13.75 -9.48
CA ALA A 201 -25.02 14.98 -10.26
C ALA A 201 -23.67 15.10 -10.98
N MET A 202 -22.57 14.81 -10.26
CA MET A 202 -21.23 14.77 -10.85
C MET A 202 -21.12 13.71 -11.95
N LEU A 203 -21.62 12.49 -11.73
CA LEU A 203 -21.57 11.42 -12.74
C LEU A 203 -22.36 11.78 -14.00
N ARG A 204 -23.46 12.52 -13.86
CA ARG A 204 -24.26 13.00 -14.98
C ARG A 204 -23.53 14.08 -15.78
N LEU A 205 -22.90 15.04 -15.10
CA LEU A 205 -22.12 16.12 -15.72
C LEU A 205 -20.79 15.64 -16.32
N ALA A 206 -20.17 14.62 -15.71
CA ALA A 206 -18.94 14.00 -16.21
C ALA A 206 -19.17 13.24 -17.54
N GLY A 207 -20.41 12.87 -17.84
CA GLY A 207 -20.77 12.13 -19.04
C GLY A 207 -20.12 10.75 -19.09
N ASN A 208 -19.51 10.41 -20.23
CA ASN A 208 -18.78 9.15 -20.44
C ASN A 208 -17.29 9.24 -20.12
N ASN A 209 -16.80 10.41 -19.69
CA ASN A 209 -15.38 10.62 -19.42
C ASN A 209 -15.09 10.32 -17.95
N SER A 210 -14.40 9.20 -17.67
CA SER A 210 -14.05 8.75 -16.31
C SER A 210 -13.20 9.74 -15.50
N SER A 211 -12.52 10.68 -16.17
CA SER A 211 -11.67 11.71 -15.56
C SER A 211 -12.22 13.13 -15.73
N ALA A 212 -13.52 13.29 -15.93
CA ALA A 212 -14.09 14.61 -16.20
C ALA A 212 -13.93 15.53 -14.98
N THR A 213 -13.32 16.68 -15.22
CA THR A 213 -13.39 17.82 -14.32
C THR A 213 -14.72 18.52 -14.53
N VAL A 214 -15.51 18.66 -13.48
CA VAL A 214 -16.81 19.32 -13.48
C VAL A 214 -16.67 20.68 -12.80
N GLU A 215 -17.12 21.75 -13.46
CA GLU A 215 -17.10 23.09 -12.87
C GLU A 215 -18.04 23.18 -11.66
N LYS A 216 -17.58 23.80 -10.57
CA LYS A 216 -18.33 23.87 -9.30
C LYS A 216 -19.70 24.54 -9.49
N GLY A 217 -19.81 25.54 -10.37
CA GLY A 217 -21.06 26.22 -10.70
C GLY A 217 -22.08 25.33 -11.40
N SER A 218 -21.64 24.56 -12.40
CA SER A 218 -22.48 23.58 -13.11
C SER A 218 -22.92 22.44 -12.19
N LEU A 219 -22.05 22.00 -11.28
CA LEU A 219 -22.41 20.99 -10.28
C LEU A 219 -23.51 21.49 -9.34
N LEU A 220 -23.38 22.73 -8.85
CA LEU A 220 -24.36 23.32 -7.95
C LEU A 220 -25.73 23.50 -8.63
N SER A 221 -25.74 23.94 -9.89
CA SER A 221 -26.98 24.12 -10.65
C SER A 221 -27.68 22.77 -10.91
N ALA A 222 -26.91 21.74 -11.27
CA ALA A 222 -27.42 20.38 -11.43
C ALA A 222 -27.96 19.81 -10.11
N TYR A 223 -27.23 20.00 -9.00
CA TYR A 223 -27.66 19.57 -7.67
C TYR A 223 -28.99 20.23 -7.26
N LYS A 224 -29.12 21.57 -7.43
CA LYS A 224 -30.37 22.28 -7.14
C LYS A 224 -31.55 21.78 -7.99
N LYS A 225 -31.32 21.49 -9.28
CA LYS A 225 -32.34 20.89 -10.17
C LYS A 225 -32.76 19.50 -9.67
N LEU A 226 -31.81 18.67 -9.26
CA LEU A 226 -32.08 17.32 -8.74
C LEU A 226 -32.83 17.35 -7.40
N CYS A 227 -32.47 18.24 -6.47
CA CYS A 227 -33.19 18.38 -5.19
C CYS A 227 -34.65 18.78 -5.38
N LYS A 228 -34.93 19.70 -6.32
CA LYS A 228 -36.31 20.11 -6.66
C LYS A 228 -37.13 18.93 -7.20
N LEU A 229 -36.54 18.11 -8.06
CA LEU A 229 -37.22 16.95 -8.65
C LEU A 229 -37.46 15.83 -7.65
N LEU A 230 -36.50 15.61 -6.74
CA LEU A 230 -36.62 14.59 -5.68
C LEU A 230 -37.48 15.05 -4.49
N LEU A 231 -38.03 16.27 -4.52
CA LEU A 231 -38.82 16.88 -3.43
C LEU A 231 -38.05 16.89 -2.09
N LEU A 232 -36.73 17.12 -2.14
CA LEU A 232 -35.87 17.16 -0.97
C LEU A 232 -35.51 18.62 -0.60
N PRO A 233 -35.33 18.92 0.70
CA PRO A 233 -34.82 20.22 1.11
C PRO A 233 -33.44 20.44 0.51
N SER A 234 -33.25 21.58 -0.16
CA SER A 234 -31.94 22.00 -0.67
C SER A 234 -31.07 22.43 0.49
N LEU A 235 -29.87 21.87 0.57
CA LEU A 235 -28.83 22.31 1.51
C LEU A 235 -28.36 23.73 1.19
N GLU A 236 -27.84 24.43 2.21
CA GLU A 236 -27.17 25.71 2.05
C GLU A 236 -25.81 25.54 1.35
N MET A 237 -25.24 26.65 0.83
CA MET A 237 -23.97 26.63 0.10
C MET A 237 -22.81 26.08 0.92
N ASP A 238 -22.79 26.37 2.22
CA ASP A 238 -21.75 25.93 3.14
C ASP A 238 -21.86 24.43 3.41
N GLU A 239 -23.07 23.92 3.65
CA GLU A 239 -23.35 22.49 3.83
C GLU A 239 -22.99 21.66 2.59
N ILE A 240 -23.19 22.20 1.37
CA ILE A 240 -22.77 21.56 0.12
C ILE A 240 -21.23 21.49 0.05
N HIS A 241 -20.54 22.56 0.48
CA HIS A 241 -19.09 22.57 0.50
C HIS A 241 -18.52 21.57 1.52
N GLU A 242 -19.14 21.45 2.70
CA GLU A 242 -18.82 20.43 3.69
C GLU A 242 -19.06 19.01 3.15
N ALA A 243 -20.18 18.79 2.46
CA ALA A 243 -20.47 17.51 1.82
C ALA A 243 -19.43 17.15 0.74
N LEU A 244 -18.98 18.13 -0.05
CA LEU A 244 -17.87 17.97 -1.01
C LEU A 244 -16.56 17.65 -0.31
N SER A 245 -16.24 18.36 0.78
CA SER A 245 -15.02 18.11 1.57
C SER A 245 -15.02 16.70 2.17
N LEU A 246 -16.19 16.19 2.62
CA LEU A 246 -16.27 14.82 3.11
C LEU A 246 -16.01 13.80 2.00
N LEU A 247 -16.56 14.02 0.80
CA LEU A 247 -16.27 13.16 -0.36
C LEU A 247 -14.79 13.22 -0.79
N GLU A 248 -14.14 14.37 -0.61
CA GLU A 248 -12.69 14.51 -0.81
C GLU A 248 -11.89 13.72 0.23
N SER A 249 -12.30 13.78 1.51
CA SER A 249 -11.65 13.01 2.58
C SER A 249 -11.75 11.49 2.34
N GLN A 250 -12.81 11.05 1.66
CA GLN A 250 -13.01 9.65 1.25
C GLN A 250 -12.27 9.28 -0.04
N SER A 251 -11.51 10.21 -0.63
CA SER A 251 -10.80 10.05 -1.91
C SER A 251 -11.71 9.70 -3.10
N ILE A 252 -13.00 10.06 -3.04
CA ILE A 252 -13.95 9.84 -4.14
C ILE A 252 -13.77 10.91 -5.22
N LEU A 253 -13.50 12.13 -4.77
CA LEU A 253 -13.27 13.29 -5.63
C LEU A 253 -12.07 14.09 -5.14
N LYS A 254 -11.60 15.01 -5.97
CA LYS A 254 -10.57 16.01 -5.64
C LYS A 254 -11.14 17.39 -5.91
N LEU A 255 -11.16 18.26 -4.90
CA LEU A 255 -11.55 19.65 -5.10
C LEU A 255 -10.37 20.44 -5.66
N LYS A 256 -10.61 21.15 -6.74
CA LYS A 256 -9.82 22.29 -7.19
C LYS A 256 -10.64 23.56 -6.94
N PRO A 257 -10.01 24.75 -6.90
CA PRO A 257 -10.71 26.00 -6.58
C PRO A 257 -11.95 26.27 -7.43
N SER A 258 -11.91 25.94 -8.73
CA SER A 258 -13.00 26.16 -9.70
C SER A 258 -13.67 24.88 -10.22
N SER A 259 -13.07 23.71 -9.99
CA SER A 259 -13.53 22.44 -10.56
C SER A 259 -13.41 21.28 -9.58
N CYS A 260 -14.28 20.29 -9.70
CA CYS A 260 -14.22 19.03 -8.97
C CYS A 260 -13.82 17.93 -9.94
N GLN A 261 -12.81 17.14 -9.61
CA GLN A 261 -12.38 15.99 -10.42
C GLN A 261 -12.82 14.70 -9.75
N LEU A 262 -13.50 13.83 -10.49
CA LEU A 262 -13.82 12.48 -10.00
C LEU A 262 -12.54 11.62 -10.04
N LEU A 263 -12.23 10.95 -8.91
CA LEU A 263 -11.07 10.03 -8.82
C LEU A 263 -11.48 8.57 -9.01
N VAL A 264 -12.78 8.30 -9.07
CA VAL A 264 -13.37 6.96 -9.05
C VAL A 264 -14.05 6.68 -10.38
N ASP A 265 -13.88 5.46 -10.90
CA ASP A 265 -14.57 5.03 -12.12
C ASP A 265 -16.09 5.14 -11.97
N LYS A 266 -16.77 5.49 -13.07
CA LYS A 266 -18.24 5.61 -13.14
C LYS A 266 -18.95 4.34 -12.63
N THR A 267 -18.38 3.16 -12.86
CA THR A 267 -18.94 1.88 -12.40
C THR A 267 -18.86 1.71 -10.89
N VAL A 268 -17.77 2.17 -10.26
CA VAL A 268 -17.57 2.11 -8.80
C VAL A 268 -18.44 3.16 -8.12
N ALA A 269 -18.47 4.38 -8.67
CA ALA A 269 -19.34 5.45 -8.17
C ALA A 269 -20.84 5.08 -8.30
N GLY A 270 -21.23 4.44 -9.40
CA GLY A 270 -22.58 3.90 -9.55
C GLY A 270 -22.92 2.82 -8.50
N LYS A 271 -21.96 1.95 -8.18
CA LYS A 271 -22.11 0.94 -7.11
C LYS A 271 -22.18 1.58 -5.71
N MET A 272 -21.46 2.68 -5.45
CA MET A 272 -21.51 3.41 -4.17
C MET A 272 -22.87 4.02 -3.88
N ILE A 273 -23.54 4.53 -4.92
CA ILE A 273 -24.88 5.11 -4.77
C ILE A 273 -25.88 4.03 -4.35
N ALA A 274 -25.65 2.76 -4.74
CA ALA A 274 -26.38 1.55 -4.35
C ALA A 274 -27.90 1.56 -4.64
N ASP A 275 -28.44 2.67 -5.16
CA ASP A 275 -29.85 2.86 -5.49
C ASP A 275 -29.99 3.02 -7.01
N SER A 276 -30.29 1.92 -7.69
CA SER A 276 -30.54 1.90 -9.14
C SER A 276 -31.72 2.80 -9.55
N SER A 277 -32.68 3.00 -8.65
CA SER A 277 -33.84 3.90 -8.84
C SER A 277 -33.44 5.37 -8.90
N LEU A 278 -32.53 5.82 -8.02
CA LEU A 278 -32.01 7.19 -8.03
C LEU A 278 -31.20 7.41 -9.32
N LEU A 279 -30.35 6.46 -9.69
CA LEU A 279 -29.59 6.54 -10.93
C LEU A 279 -30.49 6.54 -12.17
N SER A 280 -31.56 5.74 -12.20
CA SER A 280 -32.50 5.74 -13.33
C SER A 280 -33.24 7.07 -13.44
N GLN A 281 -33.76 7.60 -12.32
CA GLN A 281 -34.43 8.91 -12.31
C GLN A 281 -33.51 10.04 -12.76
N ILE A 282 -32.23 9.98 -12.39
CA ILE A 282 -31.22 10.98 -12.75
C ILE A 282 -30.80 10.86 -14.23
N ASN A 283 -30.76 9.64 -14.79
CA ASN A 283 -30.44 9.42 -16.20
C ASN A 283 -31.58 9.78 -17.15
N THR A 284 -32.84 9.65 -16.73
CA THR A 284 -34.02 10.00 -17.54
C THR A 284 -34.14 11.51 -17.79
N ILE A 285 -33.48 12.34 -16.98
CA ILE A 285 -33.53 13.80 -17.15
C ILE A 285 -32.57 14.19 -18.28
N CYS A 286 -33.13 14.59 -19.43
CA CYS A 286 -32.44 15.37 -20.44
C CYS A 286 -32.04 16.72 -19.83
N LEU A 287 -30.74 16.95 -19.68
CA LEU A 287 -30.19 18.31 -19.61
C LEU A 287 -29.90 18.78 -21.06
N ASP A 288 -30.87 18.58 -21.96
CA ASP A 288 -30.86 19.13 -23.31
C ASP A 288 -32.08 20.05 -23.37
N GLU A 289 -31.83 21.35 -23.24
CA GLU A 289 -32.54 22.47 -23.87
C GLU A 289 -32.07 23.80 -23.24
N ASN A 290 -31.18 24.45 -23.96
CA ASN A 290 -31.11 25.89 -24.23
C ASN A 290 -30.30 25.92 -25.55
N SER A 291 -30.84 25.86 -26.78
CA SER A 291 -31.99 26.61 -27.31
C SER A 291 -32.05 28.03 -26.73
N ILE A 292 -31.13 28.86 -27.23
CA ILE A 292 -31.41 30.20 -27.80
C ILE A 292 -32.43 31.01 -27.00
N ASP A 293 -31.94 31.85 -26.08
CA ASP A 293 -32.14 33.31 -26.04
C ASP A 293 -31.14 33.93 -25.03
#